data_AF-A0A704CTZ2-F1
#
_entry.id   AF-A0A704CTZ2-F1
#
_cell.length_a   1.000
_cell.length_b   1.000
_cell.length_c   1.000
_cell.angle_alpha   90.00
_cell.angle_beta   90.00
_cell.angle_gamma   90.00
#
_symmetry.space_group_name_H-M   'P 1'
#
loop_
_entity.id
_entity.type
_entity.pdbx_description
1 polymer ?
#
loop_
_entity_poly.entity_id
_entity_poly.type
_entity_poly.pdbx_seq_one_letter_code
_entity_poly.pdbx_strand_id
1 'polypeptide(L)'
;LQHDAHLMQQDLLSVNVGNINEESDDALPWHKRLKERFSSLTSRRGVSSPGAMEIMTTSIQVLENRLKRNRMAGDPPDILIQPFCPQISTLDFHRAHAAIAAGQLAVEKKMDELIPLVRTDV
;
A
#
# COMPACT_ATOMS: atom_id res chain seq x y z
N LEU A 1 -11.09 -15.17 1.98
CA LEU A 1 -9.74 -14.54 2.02
C LEU A 1 -9.24 -14.24 0.60
N GLN A 2 -10.11 -13.71 -0.25
CA GLN A 2 -9.84 -13.54 -1.67
C GLN A 2 -9.89 -12.04 -1.97
N HIS A 3 -8.77 -11.52 -2.47
CA HIS A 3 -8.57 -10.18 -3.05
C HIS A 3 -8.61 -9.01 -2.06
N ASP A 4 -7.44 -8.48 -1.69
CA ASP A 4 -7.17 -7.04 -1.48
C ASP A 4 -5.79 -6.84 -0.84
N ALA A 5 -4.77 -7.25 -1.58
CA ALA A 5 -3.44 -6.67 -1.43
C ALA A 5 -2.92 -6.37 -2.83
N HIS A 6 -3.71 -5.62 -3.61
CA HIS A 6 -3.05 -4.64 -4.46
C HIS A 6 -2.27 -3.78 -3.48
N LEU A 7 -0.96 -4.00 -3.40
CA LEU A 7 -0.03 -2.95 -3.01
C LEU A 7 -0.29 -1.83 -4.01
N MET A 8 -1.29 -1.01 -3.74
CA MET A 8 -1.28 0.34 -4.23
C MET A 8 0.07 0.83 -3.76
N GLN A 9 0.98 1.07 -4.71
CA GLN A 9 2.14 1.91 -4.46
C GLN A 9 1.53 3.21 -3.98
N GLN A 10 1.46 3.35 -2.66
CA GLN A 10 1.10 4.60 -2.06
C GLN A 10 2.33 5.43 -2.37
N ASP A 11 2.26 6.23 -3.44
CA ASP A 11 3.24 7.27 -3.77
C ASP A 11 3.16 8.33 -2.65
N LEU A 12 3.56 7.94 -1.45
CA LEU A 12 3.64 8.78 -0.28
C LEU A 12 4.96 9.52 -0.40
N LEU A 13 4.87 10.69 -1.03
CA LEU A 13 5.90 11.72 -1.01
C LEU A 13 7.27 11.16 -1.41
N SER A 14 7.51 11.06 -2.72
CA SER A 14 8.86 10.88 -3.26
C SER A 14 9.69 12.15 -2.99
N VAL A 15 10.10 12.35 -1.73
CA VAL A 15 11.26 13.17 -1.41
C VAL A 15 12.45 12.44 -2.01
N ASN A 16 12.78 12.85 -3.23
CA ASN A 16 14.00 12.44 -3.90
C ASN A 16 15.17 13.06 -3.15
N VAL A 17 15.79 12.30 -2.23
CA VAL A 17 17.13 12.60 -1.70
C VAL A 17 18.10 12.39 -2.85
N GLY A 18 18.22 13.41 -3.68
CA GLY A 18 18.94 13.34 -4.95
C GLY A 18 19.50 14.70 -5.30
N ASN A 19 20.40 15.22 -4.48
CA ASN A 19 21.67 15.82 -4.90
C ASN A 19 22.33 16.56 -3.73
N ILE A 20 23.51 16.11 -3.35
CA ILE A 20 24.53 16.96 -2.73
C ILE A 20 25.71 16.95 -3.70
N ASN A 21 25.77 18.00 -4.51
CA ASN A 21 26.89 18.71 -5.15
C ASN A 21 28.04 17.91 -5.80
N GLU A 22 28.26 18.09 -7.12
CA GLU A 22 29.23 19.02 -7.78
C GLU A 22 30.70 18.60 -7.50
N GLU A 23 31.58 18.37 -8.47
CA GLU A 23 32.06 19.34 -9.47
C GLU A 23 32.89 18.63 -10.58
N SER A 24 33.14 19.39 -11.65
CA SER A 24 33.87 19.14 -12.91
C SER A 24 35.28 18.53 -12.84
N ASP A 25 35.74 17.84 -13.89
CA ASP A 25 36.78 18.36 -14.81
C ASP A 25 37.10 17.41 -15.99
N ASP A 26 37.55 18.01 -17.09
CA ASP A 26 37.83 17.43 -18.41
C ASP A 26 39.26 16.85 -18.53
N ALA A 27 39.34 15.53 -18.72
CA ALA A 27 40.36 14.85 -19.52
C ALA A 27 39.86 13.43 -19.79
N LEU A 28 39.35 13.13 -21.00
CA LEU A 28 38.58 11.91 -21.28
C LEU A 28 39.49 10.71 -21.64
N PRO A 29 39.59 9.68 -20.79
CA PRO A 29 40.40 8.49 -21.06
C PRO A 29 39.51 7.35 -21.56
N TRP A 30 40.11 6.35 -22.22
CA TRP A 30 39.43 5.23 -22.92
C TRP A 30 38.32 4.50 -22.14
N HIS A 31 38.37 4.55 -20.81
CA HIS A 31 37.33 4.04 -19.92
C HIS A 31 35.98 4.79 -20.03
N LYS A 32 35.96 6.06 -20.48
CA LYS A 32 34.71 6.82 -20.69
C LYS A 32 33.87 6.28 -21.86
N ARG A 33 34.51 5.74 -22.91
CA ARG A 33 33.82 5.09 -24.05
C ARG A 33 33.27 3.71 -23.69
N LEU A 34 33.94 2.99 -22.78
CA LEU A 34 33.43 1.72 -22.23
C LEU A 34 32.23 1.97 -21.30
N LYS A 35 32.27 3.08 -20.56
CA LYS A 35 31.18 3.52 -19.67
C LYS A 35 29.94 3.95 -20.45
N GLU A 36 30.07 4.58 -21.63
CA GLU A 36 28.92 4.90 -22.51
C GLU A 36 28.21 3.65 -23.05
N ARG A 37 28.94 2.59 -23.42
CA ARG A 37 28.34 1.32 -23.89
C ARG A 37 27.70 0.49 -22.76
N PHE A 38 28.14 0.67 -21.52
CA PHE A 38 27.43 0.17 -20.35
C PHE A 38 26.22 1.04 -19.97
N SER A 39 26.28 2.34 -20.27
CA SER A 39 25.16 3.27 -20.02
C SER A 39 23.93 2.98 -20.87
N SER A 40 24.11 2.42 -22.09
CA SER A 40 22.98 1.99 -22.94
C SER A 40 22.29 0.72 -22.44
N LEU A 41 22.92 -0.04 -21.53
CA LEU A 41 22.29 -1.18 -20.83
C LEU A 41 21.67 -0.79 -19.48
N THR A 42 22.02 0.39 -18.95
CA THR A 42 21.43 0.95 -17.72
C THR A 42 20.30 1.94 -17.97
N SER A 43 19.82 2.09 -19.21
CA SER A 43 18.45 2.60 -19.45
C SER A 43 17.38 1.56 -19.10
N ARG A 44 17.60 0.82 -18.01
CA ARG A 44 16.54 0.23 -17.22
C ARG A 44 16.15 1.31 -16.25
N ARG A 45 14.98 1.93 -16.51
CA ARG A 45 14.25 2.82 -15.59
C ARG A 45 14.72 2.58 -14.17
N GLY A 46 15.46 3.54 -13.62
CA GLY A 46 15.96 3.45 -12.26
C GLY A 46 14.77 3.20 -11.35
N VAL A 47 14.70 1.98 -10.81
CA VAL A 47 13.78 1.68 -9.72
C VAL A 47 14.36 2.45 -8.55
N SER A 48 13.86 3.66 -8.32
CA SER A 48 14.22 4.45 -7.16
C SER A 48 14.01 3.57 -5.93
N SER A 49 15.05 3.42 -5.10
CA SER A 49 14.90 2.72 -3.84
C SER A 49 13.75 3.35 -3.05
N PRO A 50 12.81 2.57 -2.49
CA PRO A 50 11.68 3.11 -1.76
C PRO A 50 12.15 3.98 -0.59
N GLY A 51 11.40 5.04 -0.30
CA GLY A 51 11.72 5.94 0.80
C GLY A 51 11.54 5.26 2.16
N ALA A 52 12.21 5.77 3.20
CA ALA A 52 12.10 5.20 4.54
C ALA A 52 10.65 5.14 5.05
N MET A 53 9.84 6.18 4.75
CA MET A 53 8.42 6.23 5.11
C MET A 53 7.57 5.16 4.39
N GLU A 54 7.85 4.93 3.10
CA GLU A 54 7.17 3.90 2.31
C GLU A 54 7.49 2.49 2.82
N ILE A 55 8.77 2.24 3.14
CA ILE A 55 9.23 0.99 3.74
C ILE A 55 8.53 0.75 5.07
N MET A 56 8.46 1.76 5.95
CA MET A 56 7.80 1.65 7.25
C MET A 56 6.30 1.36 7.09
N THR A 57 5.60 2.12 6.24
CA THR A 57 4.17 1.96 6.00
C THR A 57 3.83 0.57 5.46
N THR A 58 4.62 0.11 4.47
CA THR A 58 4.47 -1.24 3.90
C THR A 58 4.72 -2.32 4.95
N SER A 59 5.73 -2.13 5.79
CA SER A 59 6.07 -3.07 6.87
C SER A 59 4.93 -3.20 7.88
N ILE A 60 4.34 -2.07 8.30
CA ILE A 60 3.16 -2.05 9.19
C ILE A 60 1.99 -2.79 8.54
N GLN A 61 1.69 -2.51 7.26
CA GLN A 61 0.60 -3.17 6.55
C GLN A 61 0.77 -4.69 6.47
N VAL A 62 2.00 -5.17 6.25
CA VAL A 62 2.31 -6.61 6.27
C VAL A 62 2.10 -7.21 7.66
N LEU A 63 2.59 -6.54 8.71
CA LEU A 63 2.42 -6.98 10.10
C LEU A 63 0.96 -7.03 10.50
N GLU A 64 0.18 -5.98 10.21
CA GLU A 64 -1.25 -5.94 10.46
C GLU A 64 -1.98 -7.09 9.77
N ASN A 65 -1.70 -7.30 8.49
CA ASN A 65 -2.35 -8.35 7.72
C ASN A 65 -2.01 -9.74 8.26
N ARG A 66 -0.78 -9.95 8.73
CA ARG A 66 -0.37 -11.21 9.37
C ARG A 66 -1.06 -11.40 10.70
N LEU A 67 -1.12 -10.37 11.54
CA LEU A 67 -1.80 -10.41 12.84
C LEU A 67 -3.29 -10.68 12.67
N LYS A 68 -3.96 -9.94 11.77
CA LYS A 68 -5.40 -10.14 11.45
C LYS A 68 -5.66 -11.58 11.02
N ARG A 69 -4.86 -12.14 10.10
CA ARG A 69 -5.02 -13.55 9.66
C ARG A 69 -4.79 -14.56 10.77
N ASN A 70 -3.79 -14.32 11.64
CA ASN A 70 -3.53 -15.20 12.78
C ASN A 70 -4.70 -15.19 13.77
N ARG A 71 -5.26 -14.02 14.08
CA ARG A 71 -6.44 -13.90 14.93
C ARG A 71 -7.67 -14.57 14.31
N MET A 72 -7.97 -14.30 13.05
CA MET A 72 -9.08 -14.93 12.33
C MET A 72 -8.97 -16.46 12.28
N ALA A 73 -7.74 -17.01 12.29
CA ALA A 73 -7.52 -18.46 12.31
C ALA A 73 -7.67 -19.07 13.72
N GLY A 74 -7.34 -18.32 14.76
CA GLY A 74 -7.46 -18.78 16.16
C GLY A 74 -8.86 -18.59 16.74
N ASP A 75 -9.47 -17.44 16.47
CA ASP A 75 -10.77 -17.01 16.99
C ASP A 75 -11.52 -16.23 15.89
N PRO A 76 -12.20 -16.93 14.97
CA PRO A 76 -12.94 -16.28 13.89
C PRO A 76 -14.18 -15.57 14.45
N PRO A 77 -14.54 -14.38 13.93
CA PRO A 77 -15.77 -13.71 14.31
C PRO A 77 -16.99 -14.47 13.79
N ASP A 78 -18.11 -14.37 14.51
CA ASP A 78 -19.40 -14.96 14.10
C ASP A 78 -19.86 -14.41 12.74
N ILE A 79 -19.72 -13.09 12.55
CA ILE A 79 -20.04 -12.40 11.29
C ILE A 79 -18.87 -11.50 10.90
N LEU A 80 -18.44 -11.63 9.65
CA LEU A 80 -17.40 -10.80 9.06
C LEU A 80 -18.02 -9.76 8.10
N ILE A 81 -17.86 -8.48 8.43
CA ILE A 81 -18.27 -7.35 7.58
C ILE A 81 -17.03 -6.75 6.93
N GLN A 82 -17.02 -6.69 5.59
CA GLN A 82 -15.90 -6.17 4.80
C GLN A 82 -16.39 -5.13 3.77
N PRO A 83 -16.30 -3.83 4.09
CA PRO A 83 -16.62 -2.79 3.12
C PRO A 83 -15.62 -2.77 1.97
N PHE A 84 -16.13 -2.66 0.74
CA PHE A 84 -15.32 -2.69 -0.48
C PHE A 84 -14.91 -1.27 -0.90
N CYS A 85 -13.65 -0.92 -0.65
CA CYS A 85 -13.09 0.41 -0.90
C CYS A 85 -11.70 0.36 -1.59
N PRO A 86 -11.52 -0.35 -2.71
CA PRO A 86 -10.19 -0.62 -3.27
C PRO A 86 -9.43 0.63 -3.76
N GLN A 87 -10.15 1.73 -4.03
CA GLN A 87 -9.57 2.96 -4.55
C GLN A 87 -9.31 4.02 -3.49
N ILE A 88 -9.70 3.82 -2.23
CA ILE A 88 -9.57 4.80 -1.16
C ILE A 88 -8.32 4.45 -0.34
N SER A 89 -7.33 5.35 -0.32
CA SER A 89 -6.13 5.20 0.50
C SER A 89 -6.39 5.57 1.96
N THR A 90 -5.48 5.20 2.86
CA THR A 90 -5.59 5.44 4.31
C THR A 90 -5.69 6.92 4.68
N LEU A 91 -5.12 7.81 3.86
CA LEU A 91 -5.09 9.26 4.09
C LEU A 91 -6.06 10.06 3.19
N ASP A 92 -6.94 9.39 2.44
CA ASP A 92 -7.89 10.04 1.53
C ASP A 92 -9.13 10.60 2.25
N PHE A 93 -8.94 11.53 3.17
CA PHE A 93 -10.02 12.10 3.98
C PHE A 93 -11.13 12.77 3.15
N HIS A 94 -10.78 13.33 1.99
CA HIS A 94 -11.72 13.94 1.05
C HIS A 94 -12.76 12.93 0.50
N ARG A 95 -12.49 11.62 0.55
CA ARG A 95 -13.39 10.55 0.09
C ARG A 95 -14.17 9.87 1.21
N ALA A 96 -14.18 10.44 2.41
CA ALA A 96 -14.83 9.85 3.58
C ALA A 96 -16.30 9.45 3.31
N HIS A 97 -17.05 10.28 2.58
CA HIS A 97 -18.45 9.98 2.22
C HIS A 97 -18.59 8.66 1.46
N ALA A 98 -17.69 8.38 0.50
CA ALA A 98 -17.73 7.14 -0.27
C ALA A 98 -17.39 5.92 0.60
N ALA A 99 -16.45 6.05 1.53
CA ALA A 99 -16.11 4.99 2.48
C ALA A 99 -17.26 4.68 3.44
N ILE A 100 -17.97 5.71 3.94
CA ILE A 100 -19.14 5.54 4.81
C ILE A 100 -20.26 4.81 4.07
N ALA A 101 -20.57 5.24 2.85
CA ALA A 101 -21.59 4.58 2.02
C ALA A 101 -21.25 3.11 1.73
N ALA A 102 -19.98 2.80 1.43
CA ALA A 102 -19.53 1.41 1.26
C ALA A 102 -19.67 0.59 2.55
N GLY A 103 -19.45 1.21 3.72
CA GLY A 103 -19.73 0.65 5.04
C GLY A 103 -21.20 0.28 5.21
N GLN A 104 -22.10 1.22 4.95
CA GLN A 104 -23.55 1.00 5.04
C GLN A 104 -23.99 -0.14 4.13
N LEU A 105 -23.56 -0.13 2.86
CA LEU A 105 -23.87 -1.19 1.90
C LEU A 105 -23.35 -2.57 2.33
N ALA A 106 -22.17 -2.63 2.97
CA ALA A 106 -21.62 -3.89 3.46
C ALA A 106 -22.44 -4.46 4.63
N VAL A 107 -22.97 -3.60 5.50
CA VAL A 107 -23.87 -3.98 6.59
C VAL A 107 -25.22 -4.45 6.03
N GLU A 108 -25.81 -3.71 5.09
CA GLU A 108 -27.08 -4.06 4.45
C GLU A 108 -27.03 -5.45 3.79
N LYS A 109 -25.92 -5.79 3.12
CA LYS A 109 -25.70 -7.12 2.54
C LYS A 109 -25.66 -8.25 3.56
N LYS A 110 -25.39 -7.94 4.83
CA LYS A 110 -25.28 -8.89 5.93
C LYS A 110 -26.47 -8.82 6.89
N MET A 111 -27.51 -8.07 6.54
CA MET A 111 -28.64 -7.79 7.42
C MET A 111 -29.35 -9.08 7.89
N ASP A 112 -29.52 -10.06 7.02
CA ASP A 112 -30.17 -11.33 7.35
C ASP A 112 -29.42 -12.13 8.42
N GLU A 113 -28.08 -12.07 8.40
CA GLU A 113 -27.21 -12.68 9.41
C GLU A 113 -27.21 -11.86 10.71
N LEU A 114 -27.34 -10.53 10.62
CA LEU A 114 -27.27 -9.60 11.75
C LEU A 114 -28.57 -9.52 12.56
N ILE A 115 -29.74 -9.49 11.90
CA ILE A 115 -31.05 -9.33 12.56
C ILE A 115 -31.25 -10.30 13.74
N PRO A 116 -30.94 -11.61 13.63
CA PRO A 116 -31.09 -12.54 14.73
C PRO A 116 -30.21 -12.23 15.95
N LEU A 117 -29.05 -11.60 15.74
CA LEU A 117 -28.08 -11.30 16.80
C LEU A 117 -28.36 -9.98 17.52
N VAL A 118 -29.11 -9.07 16.90
CA VAL A 118 -29.41 -7.72 17.44
C VAL A 118 -30.46 -7.76 18.56
N ARG A 119 -31.16 -8.90 18.76
CA ARG A 119 -32.24 -9.06 19.74
C ARG A 119 -32.05 -10.19 20.75
N THR A 120 -30.82 -10.61 21.00
CA THR A 120 -30.55 -11.44 22.19
C THR A 120 -30.54 -10.53 23.42
N ASP A 121 -31.74 -10.17 23.88
CA ASP A 121 -31.98 -9.82 25.27
C ASP A 121 -31.62 -11.07 26.12
N VAL A 122 -30.55 -10.94 26.91
CA VAL A 122 -30.47 -11.60 28.21
C VAL A 122 -31.19 -10.71 29.21
#